data_AF-A0A162MUR0-F1
#
_entry.id   AF-A0A162MUR0-F1
#
_cell.length_a   1.000
_cell.length_b   1.000
_cell.length_c   1.000
_cell.angle_alpha   90.00
_cell.angle_beta   90.00
_cell.angle_gamma   90.00
#
_symmetry.space_group_name_H-M   'P 1'
#
loop_
_entity.id
_entity.type
_entity.pdbx_description
1 polymer ?
#
loop_
_entity_poly.entity_id
_entity_poly.type
_entity_poly.pdbx_seq_one_letter_code
_entity_poly.pdbx_strand_id
1 'polypeptide(L)'
;MSRLWGAFNSHTIPEPLRPFGYKLYSWIFGCNLDEMKNPNLYNYPNLSAFFYRELKEGARPIADATLVSQSDGIVLHFGVLQGQDIEQIKGVTYKLDALLGNDEKSTSPVESAILGNSPQIVDEEEFANVNGVEYSLDDMMNDGDSVKTEPAVGPDGLARSEENDPQDERALVKLADVAPDITEHKVKPGHALFFCVVYLAPGNYHRFHSPTNWTVQTRRHFAGELFPVSPYFVNLLQNLFVLNERVALLGKWKHGFFFMIPMGATNVGSIKINFDEALKMNQKEDIPLGTYTEVTYKSASKILGGKALRYGDEMGGFYLGSTAVLVFEAPQSFEFKVTAGPKIKMGEMLGQIE
;
A
#
# COMPACT_ATOMS: atom_id res chain seq x y z
N MET A 1 -24.43 8.06 -2.01
CA MET A 1 -23.93 9.34 -1.44
C MET A 1 -22.43 9.55 -1.68
N SER A 2 -21.56 8.57 -1.39
CA SER A 2 -20.10 8.64 -1.64
C SER A 2 -19.71 9.10 -3.06
N ARG A 3 -20.31 8.53 -4.12
CA ARG A 3 -19.99 8.86 -5.52
C ARG A 3 -20.40 10.29 -5.93
N LEU A 4 -21.50 10.80 -5.39
CA LEU A 4 -21.95 12.19 -5.62
C LEU A 4 -21.00 13.18 -4.95
N TRP A 5 -20.55 12.87 -3.73
CA TRP A 5 -19.53 13.66 -3.03
C TRP A 5 -18.18 13.62 -3.76
N GLY A 6 -17.85 12.47 -4.36
CA GLY A 6 -16.69 12.32 -5.19
C GLY A 6 -16.70 13.12 -6.48
N ALA A 7 -17.80 13.02 -7.23
CA ALA A 7 -18.04 13.83 -8.43
C ALA A 7 -18.07 15.32 -8.13
N PHE A 8 -18.56 15.72 -6.94
CA PHE A 8 -18.51 17.10 -6.48
C PHE A 8 -17.08 17.57 -6.21
N ASN A 9 -16.25 16.76 -5.56
CA ASN A 9 -14.86 17.13 -5.24
C ASN A 9 -13.91 17.12 -6.43
N SER A 10 -14.19 16.33 -7.45
CA SER A 10 -13.47 16.38 -8.73
C SER A 10 -14.00 17.48 -9.65
N HIS A 11 -15.14 18.10 -9.32
CA HIS A 11 -15.67 19.21 -10.09
C HIS A 11 -14.76 20.44 -9.98
N THR A 12 -14.49 21.06 -11.13
CA THR A 12 -13.57 22.19 -11.20
C THR A 12 -14.21 23.41 -10.54
N ILE A 13 -13.54 23.95 -9.52
CA ILE A 13 -13.94 25.18 -8.85
C ILE A 13 -13.59 26.35 -9.79
N PRO A 14 -14.50 27.32 -10.01
CA PRO A 14 -14.18 28.52 -10.77
C PRO A 14 -12.94 29.23 -10.22
N GLU A 15 -12.02 29.61 -11.11
CA GLU A 15 -10.69 30.12 -10.72
C GLU A 15 -10.72 31.27 -9.69
N PRO A 16 -11.59 32.29 -9.80
CA PRO A 16 -11.66 33.36 -8.81
C PRO A 16 -12.08 32.89 -7.40
N LEU A 17 -12.83 31.79 -7.31
CA LEU A 17 -13.33 31.25 -6.04
C LEU A 17 -12.32 30.33 -5.35
N ARG A 18 -11.31 29.82 -6.07
CA ARG A 18 -10.34 28.84 -5.54
C ARG A 18 -9.62 29.33 -4.28
N PRO A 19 -8.96 30.50 -4.27
CA PRO A 19 -8.21 30.92 -3.08
C PRO A 19 -9.10 31.15 -1.87
N PHE A 20 -10.30 31.69 -2.09
CA PHE A 20 -11.27 31.90 -1.01
C PHE A 20 -11.75 30.57 -0.45
N GLY A 21 -12.14 29.63 -1.31
CA GLY A 21 -12.61 28.31 -0.92
C GLY A 21 -11.54 27.52 -0.17
N TYR A 22 -10.30 27.48 -0.67
CA TYR A 22 -9.22 26.74 -0.01
C TYR A 22 -8.76 27.40 1.30
N LYS A 23 -8.78 28.73 1.41
CA LYS A 23 -8.51 29.42 2.69
C LYS A 23 -9.58 29.12 3.72
N LEU A 24 -10.86 29.17 3.33
CA LEU A 24 -11.97 28.80 4.21
C LEU A 24 -11.86 27.33 4.65
N TYR A 25 -11.60 26.43 3.71
CA TYR A 25 -11.38 25.01 3.99
C TYR A 25 -10.22 24.81 4.98
N SER A 26 -9.09 25.48 4.72
CA SER A 26 -7.89 25.40 5.57
C SER A 26 -8.15 25.92 6.98
N TRP A 27 -8.98 26.95 7.12
CA TRP A 27 -9.39 27.48 8.42
C TRP A 27 -10.30 26.49 9.17
N ILE A 28 -11.25 25.85 8.50
CA ILE A 28 -12.17 24.87 9.11
C ILE A 28 -11.41 23.60 9.56
N PHE A 29 -10.52 23.08 8.72
CA PHE A 29 -9.87 21.78 8.94
C PHE A 29 -8.43 21.87 9.45
N GLY A 30 -7.89 23.08 9.62
CA GLY A 30 -6.54 23.32 10.13
C GLY A 30 -5.44 22.91 9.16
N CYS A 31 -5.63 23.13 7.84
CA CYS A 31 -4.56 22.88 6.87
C CYS A 31 -3.46 23.93 7.02
N ASN A 32 -2.21 23.49 7.08
CA ASN A 32 -1.08 24.39 6.99
C ASN A 32 -0.76 24.65 5.51
N LEU A 33 -1.00 25.88 5.04
CA LEU A 33 -0.73 26.28 3.66
C LEU A 33 0.75 26.65 3.44
N ASP A 34 1.49 26.97 4.49
CA ASP A 34 2.87 27.44 4.40
C ASP A 34 3.86 26.32 4.07
N GLU A 35 3.48 25.06 4.33
CA GLU A 35 4.29 23.88 4.00
C GLU A 35 4.08 23.38 2.56
N MET A 36 3.16 23.97 1.80
CA MET A 36 2.87 23.55 0.42
C MET A 36 4.00 23.93 -0.53
N LYS A 37 4.39 23.00 -1.41
CA LYS A 37 5.37 23.24 -2.47
C LYS A 37 4.90 24.32 -3.44
N ASN A 38 3.62 24.30 -3.80
CA ASN A 38 3.00 25.30 -4.67
C ASN A 38 2.01 26.14 -3.84
N PRO A 39 2.41 27.33 -3.36
CA PRO A 39 1.54 28.17 -2.52
C PRO A 39 0.41 28.84 -3.30
N ASN A 40 0.47 28.83 -4.64
CA ASN A 40 -0.54 29.46 -5.47
C ASN A 40 -1.80 28.61 -5.55
N LEU A 41 -2.81 29.00 -4.77
CA LEU A 41 -4.11 28.33 -4.66
C LEU A 41 -4.91 28.28 -5.98
N TYR A 42 -4.61 29.12 -6.96
CA TYR A 42 -5.25 29.06 -8.28
C TYR A 42 -4.87 27.79 -9.06
N ASN A 43 -3.70 27.20 -8.78
CA ASN A 43 -3.18 26.02 -9.48
C ASN A 43 -3.91 24.71 -9.13
N TYR A 44 -4.79 24.74 -8.13
CA TYR A 44 -5.56 23.58 -7.71
C TYR A 44 -6.96 23.66 -8.32
N PRO A 45 -7.28 22.88 -9.37
CA PRO A 45 -8.56 23.01 -10.08
C PRO A 45 -9.76 22.59 -9.24
N ASN A 46 -9.58 21.64 -8.31
CA ASN A 46 -10.65 21.04 -7.52
C ASN A 46 -10.15 20.58 -6.16
N LEU A 47 -11.04 20.08 -5.30
CA LEU A 47 -10.68 19.71 -3.93
C LEU A 47 -9.74 18.51 -3.91
N SER A 48 -9.94 17.52 -4.80
CA SER A 48 -9.06 16.36 -4.92
C SER A 48 -7.59 16.75 -5.21
N ALA A 49 -7.36 17.71 -6.11
CA ALA A 49 -6.02 18.20 -6.41
C ALA A 49 -5.38 18.93 -5.21
N PHE A 50 -6.18 19.67 -4.44
CA PHE A 50 -5.72 20.32 -3.22
C PHE A 50 -5.40 19.32 -2.10
N PHE A 51 -6.18 18.24 -1.97
CA PHE A 51 -5.89 17.14 -1.05
C PHE A 51 -4.57 16.43 -1.40
N TYR A 52 -4.34 16.21 -2.70
CA TYR A 52 -3.13 15.56 -3.22
C TYR A 52 -1.91 16.51 -3.36
N ARG A 53 -1.94 17.66 -2.68
CA ARG A 53 -0.87 18.66 -2.71
C ARG A 53 0.49 18.10 -2.27
N GLU A 54 1.55 18.65 -2.85
CA GLU A 54 2.93 18.38 -2.45
C GLU A 54 3.37 19.31 -1.34
N LEU A 55 4.24 18.80 -0.48
CA LEU A 55 4.92 19.59 0.54
C LEU A 55 6.29 20.07 0.03
N LYS A 56 6.78 21.16 0.62
CA LYS A 56 8.14 21.65 0.40
C LYS A 56 9.16 20.59 0.80
N GLU A 57 10.29 20.57 0.12
CA GLU A 57 11.43 19.73 0.54
C GLU A 57 11.84 20.09 1.97
N GLY A 58 12.14 19.07 2.78
CA GLY A 58 12.48 19.24 4.19
C GLY A 58 11.29 19.53 5.14
N ALA A 59 10.05 19.67 4.64
CA ALA A 59 8.88 19.90 5.50
C ALA A 59 8.54 18.71 6.40
N ARG A 60 9.04 17.52 6.06
CA ARG A 60 8.88 16.26 6.80
C ARG A 60 10.26 15.62 6.95
N PRO A 61 11.07 16.05 7.94
CA PRO A 61 12.32 15.37 8.24
C PRO A 61 12.01 13.97 8.75
N ILE A 62 12.80 13.00 8.31
CA ILE A 62 12.60 11.60 8.67
C ILE A 62 13.46 11.28 9.89
N ALA A 63 12.84 10.74 10.94
CA ALA A 63 13.51 10.36 12.17
C ALA A 63 14.41 9.13 11.96
N ASP A 64 15.51 9.06 12.70
CA ASP A 64 16.32 7.84 12.81
C ASP A 64 15.60 6.86 13.73
N ALA A 65 14.82 5.97 13.12
CA ALA A 65 14.01 4.99 13.82
C ALA A 65 13.89 3.68 13.02
N THR A 66 13.50 2.61 13.70
CA THR A 66 13.19 1.33 13.03
C THR A 66 11.97 1.48 12.13
N LEU A 67 10.95 2.20 12.60
CA LEU A 67 9.73 2.45 11.87
C LEU A 67 9.29 3.91 12.07
N VAL A 68 9.02 4.61 10.97
CA VAL A 68 8.43 5.97 10.99
C VAL A 68 7.01 5.97 10.49
N SER A 69 6.30 7.07 10.75
CA SER A 69 4.95 7.26 10.27
C SER A 69 4.92 7.39 8.76
N GLN A 70 4.09 6.57 8.13
CA GLN A 70 3.84 6.58 6.69
C GLN A 70 3.11 7.85 6.23
N SER A 71 2.40 8.56 7.12
CA SER A 71 1.54 9.68 6.73
C SER A 71 1.26 10.63 7.90
N ASP A 72 0.90 11.87 7.59
CA ASP A 72 0.32 12.76 8.59
C ASP A 72 -1.05 12.27 9.05
N GLY A 73 -1.29 12.23 10.36
CA GLY A 73 -2.59 11.79 10.85
C GLY A 73 -2.67 11.70 12.36
N ILE A 74 -3.54 10.82 12.82
CA ILE A 74 -3.74 10.45 14.22
C ILE A 74 -3.61 8.94 14.31
N VAL A 75 -2.79 8.46 15.25
CA VAL A 75 -2.73 7.03 15.57
C VAL A 75 -4.01 6.67 16.32
N LEU A 76 -4.84 5.83 15.71
CA LEU A 76 -6.10 5.36 16.31
C LEU A 76 -5.86 4.18 17.24
N HIS A 77 -5.19 3.15 16.70
CA HIS A 77 -4.95 1.89 17.38
C HIS A 77 -3.59 1.36 16.98
N PHE A 78 -2.89 0.73 17.92
CA PHE A 78 -1.66 0.01 17.66
C PHE A 78 -1.47 -1.06 18.73
N GLY A 79 -0.66 -2.07 18.44
CA GLY A 79 -0.34 -3.11 19.41
C GLY A 79 0.22 -4.36 18.79
N VAL A 80 0.34 -5.39 19.62
CA VAL A 80 0.70 -6.75 19.21
C VAL A 80 -0.57 -7.53 18.91
N LEU A 81 -0.59 -8.25 17.78
CA LEU A 81 -1.67 -9.16 17.42
C LEU A 81 -1.52 -10.45 18.22
N GLN A 82 -2.56 -10.82 18.97
CA GLN A 82 -2.64 -12.11 19.65
C GLN A 82 -3.32 -13.12 18.73
N GLY A 83 -2.55 -14.00 18.10
CA GLY A 83 -3.05 -14.91 17.06
C GLY A 83 -3.23 -14.21 15.71
N GLN A 84 -4.38 -14.40 15.05
CA GLN A 84 -4.74 -13.77 13.77
C GLN A 84 -5.76 -12.63 13.94
N ASP A 85 -5.90 -12.10 15.16
CA ASP A 85 -7.02 -11.25 15.54
C ASP A 85 -6.53 -9.81 15.85
N ILE A 86 -7.03 -8.83 15.10
CA ILE A 86 -6.84 -7.40 15.36
C ILE A 86 -7.92 -6.94 16.33
N GLU A 87 -7.55 -6.78 17.60
CA GLU A 87 -8.47 -6.33 18.65
C GLU A 87 -8.60 -4.79 18.64
N GLN A 88 -9.84 -4.29 18.53
CA GLN A 88 -10.17 -2.88 18.78
C GLN A 88 -10.66 -2.67 20.22
N ILE A 89 -10.44 -1.46 20.74
CA ILE A 89 -11.04 -1.00 21.99
C ILE A 89 -12.57 -1.06 21.84
N LYS A 90 -13.24 -1.78 22.76
CA LYS A 90 -14.67 -2.19 22.80
C LYS A 90 -15.00 -3.60 22.27
N GLY A 91 -14.02 -4.50 22.16
CA GLY A 91 -14.28 -5.94 21.96
C GLY A 91 -14.74 -6.31 20.55
N VAL A 92 -14.35 -5.51 19.56
CA VAL A 92 -14.57 -5.82 18.13
C VAL A 92 -13.24 -6.29 17.57
N THR A 93 -13.22 -7.54 17.11
CA THR A 93 -12.00 -8.20 16.63
C THR A 93 -12.12 -8.48 15.14
N TYR A 94 -11.07 -8.18 14.38
CA TYR A 94 -11.00 -8.47 12.94
C TYR A 94 -10.01 -9.59 12.70
N LYS A 95 -10.41 -10.61 11.93
CA LYS A 95 -9.46 -11.60 11.46
C LYS A 95 -8.53 -10.97 10.43
N LEU A 96 -7.23 -11.19 10.57
CA LEU A 96 -6.21 -10.72 9.65
C LEU A 96 -6.47 -11.23 8.23
N ASP A 97 -6.88 -12.49 8.09
CA ASP A 97 -7.29 -13.10 6.82
C ASP A 97 -8.43 -12.35 6.15
N ALA A 98 -9.35 -11.76 6.93
CA ALA A 98 -10.43 -10.95 6.38
C ALA A 98 -9.93 -9.61 5.82
N LEU A 99 -8.83 -9.08 6.36
CA LEU A 99 -8.18 -7.86 5.90
C LEU A 99 -7.25 -8.12 4.71
N LEU A 100 -6.49 -9.22 4.73
CA LEU A 100 -5.46 -9.55 3.73
C LEU A 100 -5.97 -10.46 2.60
N GLY A 101 -7.15 -11.07 2.77
CA GLY A 101 -7.66 -12.10 1.86
C GLY A 101 -6.98 -13.46 2.07
N ASN A 102 -7.67 -14.53 1.71
CA ASN A 102 -7.13 -15.89 1.65
C ASN A 102 -7.06 -16.37 0.20
N ASP A 103 -6.09 -17.23 -0.11
CA ASP A 103 -5.78 -17.64 -1.48
C ASP A 103 -6.95 -18.31 -2.22
N GLU A 104 -7.90 -18.89 -1.48
CA GLU A 104 -9.14 -19.47 -2.02
C GLU A 104 -10.11 -18.44 -2.63
N LYS A 105 -9.97 -17.14 -2.32
CA LYS A 105 -10.94 -16.09 -2.70
C LYS A 105 -10.46 -15.12 -3.79
N SER A 106 -9.36 -15.41 -4.46
CA SER A 106 -8.93 -14.62 -5.63
C SER A 106 -9.90 -14.81 -6.79
N THR A 107 -10.36 -13.71 -7.40
CA THR A 107 -11.26 -13.74 -8.57
C THR A 107 -10.57 -13.60 -9.92
N SER A 108 -9.26 -13.36 -9.93
CA SER A 108 -8.49 -13.14 -11.15
C SER A 108 -7.22 -14.00 -11.15
N PRO A 109 -6.76 -14.49 -12.31
CA PRO A 109 -5.43 -15.06 -12.42
C PRO A 109 -4.39 -14.00 -12.00
N VAL A 110 -3.31 -14.43 -11.35
CA VAL A 110 -2.24 -13.55 -10.90
C VAL A 110 -1.62 -12.86 -12.12
N GLU A 111 -1.76 -11.55 -12.23
CA GLU A 111 -1.17 -10.76 -13.32
C GLU A 111 0.16 -10.13 -12.89
N SER A 112 1.09 -9.96 -13.82
CA SER A 112 2.33 -9.20 -13.58
C SER A 112 2.05 -7.71 -13.71
N ALA A 113 2.54 -6.91 -12.75
CA ALA A 113 2.33 -5.47 -12.74
C ALA A 113 2.99 -4.77 -13.94
N ILE A 114 2.29 -3.78 -14.50
CA ILE A 114 2.89 -2.78 -15.39
C ILE A 114 3.39 -1.63 -14.52
N LEU A 115 4.70 -1.57 -14.31
CA LEU A 115 5.32 -0.51 -13.49
C LEU A 115 5.38 0.79 -14.29
N GLY A 116 5.01 1.91 -13.65
CA GLY A 116 5.18 3.24 -14.22
C GLY A 116 6.65 3.66 -14.32
N ASN A 117 6.95 4.60 -15.22
CA ASN A 117 8.27 5.23 -15.35
C ASN A 117 8.55 6.17 -14.15
N SER A 118 8.82 5.60 -12.98
CA SER A 118 9.31 6.36 -11.82
C SER A 118 10.84 6.31 -11.77
N PRO A 119 11.55 7.45 -11.70
CA PRO A 119 13.00 7.54 -11.90
C PRO A 119 13.86 7.02 -10.73
N GLN A 120 13.29 6.25 -9.80
CA GLN A 120 14.06 5.65 -8.71
C GLN A 120 14.76 4.39 -9.21
N ILE A 121 15.95 4.57 -9.81
CA ILE A 121 16.91 3.50 -10.04
C ILE A 121 17.52 3.18 -8.68
N VAL A 122 17.07 2.07 -8.09
CA VAL A 122 17.64 1.53 -6.86
C VAL A 122 18.69 0.51 -7.28
N ASP A 123 19.93 0.69 -6.85
CA ASP A 123 20.91 -0.38 -6.89
C ASP A 123 20.40 -1.52 -5.99
N GLU A 124 19.97 -2.61 -6.62
CA GLU A 124 19.22 -3.69 -5.97
C GLU A 124 20.11 -4.50 -5.01
N GLU A 125 21.39 -4.67 -5.36
CA GLU A 125 22.36 -5.37 -4.52
C GLU A 125 22.72 -4.51 -3.30
N GLU A 126 23.01 -3.23 -3.51
CA GLU A 126 23.25 -2.29 -2.42
C GLU A 126 22.02 -2.24 -1.49
N PHE A 127 20.81 -2.20 -2.06
CA PHE A 127 19.58 -2.20 -1.29
C PHE A 127 19.42 -3.48 -0.47
N ALA A 128 19.64 -4.66 -1.04
CA ALA A 128 19.54 -5.92 -0.30
C ALA A 128 20.55 -5.98 0.84
N ASN A 129 21.81 -5.65 0.55
CA ASN A 129 22.93 -5.74 1.48
C ASN A 129 22.81 -4.76 2.65
N VAL A 130 22.43 -3.51 2.38
CA VAL A 130 22.27 -2.48 3.42
C VAL A 130 21.05 -2.77 4.31
N ASN A 131 19.99 -3.35 3.73
CA ASN A 131 18.71 -3.53 4.43
C ASN A 131 18.48 -4.93 4.97
N GLY A 132 19.39 -5.89 4.75
CA GLY A 132 19.22 -7.26 5.21
C GLY A 132 17.98 -7.95 4.62
N VAL A 133 17.64 -7.64 3.37
CA VAL A 133 16.57 -8.32 2.65
C VAL A 133 17.13 -9.62 2.09
N GLU A 134 16.60 -10.77 2.51
CA GLU A 134 17.03 -12.08 2.00
C GLU A 134 16.71 -12.23 0.50
N TYR A 135 17.67 -12.73 -0.28
CA TYR A 135 17.54 -13.05 -1.70
C TYR A 135 18.28 -14.36 -2.03
N SER A 136 17.90 -15.03 -3.13
CA SER A 136 18.48 -16.33 -3.52
C SER A 136 19.78 -16.15 -4.32
N LEU A 137 20.78 -17.01 -4.05
CA LEU A 137 22.00 -17.13 -4.87
C LEU A 137 21.71 -17.65 -6.29
N ASP A 138 20.62 -18.40 -6.48
CA ASP A 138 20.20 -18.88 -7.81
C ASP A 138 19.76 -17.72 -8.73
N ASP A 139 19.19 -16.66 -8.17
CA ASP A 139 18.80 -15.45 -8.91
C ASP A 139 20.03 -14.64 -9.36
N MET A 140 21.16 -14.77 -8.66
CA MET A 140 22.45 -14.14 -9.01
C MET A 140 23.18 -14.84 -10.15
N MET A 141 23.00 -16.16 -10.31
CA MET A 141 23.79 -16.94 -11.27
C MET A 141 23.21 -16.98 -12.68
N ASN A 142 22.04 -16.39 -12.91
CA ASN A 142 21.39 -16.35 -14.22
C ASN A 142 21.81 -15.15 -15.10
N ASP A 143 23.00 -14.59 -14.85
CA ASP A 143 23.57 -13.46 -15.62
C ASP A 143 24.20 -13.90 -16.95
N GLY A 144 23.56 -14.85 -17.63
CA GLY A 144 24.17 -15.60 -18.72
C GLY A 144 23.18 -16.12 -19.76
N ASP A 145 22.21 -15.32 -20.18
CA ASP A 145 21.69 -15.45 -21.54
C ASP A 145 21.01 -14.16 -22.02
N SER A 146 21.68 -13.49 -22.97
CA SER A 146 21.03 -12.52 -23.83
C SER A 146 20.02 -13.25 -24.71
N VAL A 147 18.76 -13.35 -24.26
CA VAL A 147 17.70 -13.92 -25.10
C VAL A 147 17.43 -12.95 -26.25
N LYS A 148 17.97 -13.30 -27.42
CA LYS A 148 17.49 -12.79 -28.70
C LYS A 148 16.05 -13.27 -28.86
N THR A 149 15.09 -12.36 -28.78
CA THR A 149 13.71 -12.65 -29.14
C THR A 149 13.61 -12.79 -30.66
N GLU A 150 13.53 -14.02 -31.17
CA GLU A 150 12.90 -14.25 -32.47
C GLU A 150 11.37 -14.22 -32.29
N PRO A 151 10.60 -13.68 -33.24
CA PRO A 151 9.16 -13.54 -33.07
C PRO A 151 8.47 -14.90 -33.19
N ALA A 152 7.64 -15.25 -32.20
CA ALA A 152 6.81 -16.46 -32.17
C ALA A 152 5.59 -16.43 -33.12
N VAL A 153 5.67 -15.66 -34.20
CA VAL A 153 4.59 -15.52 -35.18
C VAL A 153 5.19 -15.72 -36.57
N GLY A 154 4.84 -16.83 -37.20
CA GLY A 154 5.12 -17.04 -38.62
C GLY A 154 4.40 -15.99 -39.48
N PRO A 155 4.90 -15.66 -40.68
CA PRO A 155 4.35 -14.61 -41.54
C PRO A 155 2.90 -14.83 -42.01
N ASP A 156 2.30 -15.97 -41.66
CA ASP A 156 0.95 -16.40 -41.95
C ASP A 156 -0.04 -16.27 -40.76
N GLY A 157 0.42 -15.85 -39.58
CA GLY A 157 -0.47 -15.35 -38.51
C GLY A 157 -1.32 -16.39 -37.78
N LEU A 158 -0.95 -17.68 -37.79
CA LEU A 158 -1.62 -18.72 -37.01
C LEU A 158 -0.67 -19.35 -35.98
N ALA A 159 -1.14 -19.48 -34.73
CA ALA A 159 -0.40 -20.09 -33.64
C ALA A 159 -0.35 -21.62 -33.77
N ARG A 160 0.83 -22.22 -33.60
CA ARG A 160 1.00 -23.67 -33.53
C ARG A 160 0.53 -24.17 -32.15
N SER A 161 -0.31 -25.19 -32.13
CA SER A 161 -0.65 -25.95 -30.93
C SER A 161 0.41 -27.02 -30.70
N GLU A 162 1.10 -26.99 -29.55
CA GLU A 162 2.01 -28.06 -29.15
C GLU A 162 1.24 -29.19 -28.44
N GLU A 163 1.57 -30.43 -28.82
CA GLU A 163 1.06 -31.67 -28.24
C GLU A 163 1.79 -31.99 -26.92
N ASN A 164 1.04 -32.46 -25.91
CA ASN A 164 1.55 -32.80 -24.58
C ASN A 164 2.37 -34.10 -24.59
N ASP A 165 3.64 -34.04 -24.17
CA ASP A 165 4.47 -35.19 -23.81
C ASP A 165 4.26 -35.58 -22.33
N PRO A 166 3.91 -36.84 -21.98
CA PRO A 166 3.56 -37.24 -20.61
C PRO A 166 4.72 -37.44 -19.61
N GLN A 167 5.97 -37.07 -19.92
CA GLN A 167 7.12 -37.34 -19.02
C GLN A 167 7.63 -36.16 -18.19
N ASP A 168 6.94 -35.02 -18.16
CA ASP A 168 7.42 -33.83 -17.43
C ASP A 168 6.89 -33.70 -15.98
N GLU A 169 6.79 -34.82 -15.26
CA GLU A 169 6.44 -34.83 -13.82
C GLU A 169 7.54 -34.20 -12.94
N ARG A 170 8.74 -33.93 -13.48
CA ARG A 170 9.79 -33.18 -12.78
C ARG A 170 9.61 -31.66 -12.82
N ALA A 171 8.77 -31.13 -13.72
CA ALA A 171 8.44 -29.71 -13.77
C ALA A 171 7.36 -29.30 -12.76
N LEU A 172 6.46 -30.22 -12.40
CA LEU A 172 5.38 -29.97 -11.44
C LEU A 172 5.86 -29.82 -9.98
N VAL A 173 7.05 -30.35 -9.66
CA VAL A 173 7.63 -30.22 -8.31
C VAL A 173 8.32 -28.87 -8.08
N LYS A 174 8.63 -28.09 -9.14
CA LYS A 174 9.30 -26.78 -9.01
C LYS A 174 8.37 -25.57 -8.97
N LEU A 175 7.06 -25.75 -9.22
CA LEU A 175 6.07 -24.69 -9.12
C LEU A 175 5.46 -24.54 -7.73
N ALA A 176 5.63 -25.54 -6.86
CA ALA A 176 5.16 -25.52 -5.48
C ALA A 176 6.04 -24.69 -4.53
N ASP A 177 7.31 -24.45 -4.90
CA ASP A 177 8.30 -23.87 -3.98
C ASP A 177 8.43 -22.33 -4.04
N VAL A 178 7.61 -21.61 -4.82
CA VAL A 178 7.70 -20.14 -4.92
C VAL A 178 6.33 -19.44 -4.97
N ALA A 179 5.36 -19.94 -4.21
CA ALA A 179 4.28 -19.10 -3.69
C ALA A 179 4.57 -18.91 -2.20
N PRO A 180 4.79 -17.68 -1.67
CA PRO A 180 4.71 -17.52 -0.24
C PRO A 180 3.30 -17.96 0.14
N ASP A 181 3.19 -19.03 0.90
CA ASP A 181 1.95 -19.38 1.56
C ASP A 181 1.68 -18.26 2.58
N ILE A 182 0.95 -17.23 2.14
CA ILE A 182 0.57 -16.09 2.97
C ILE A 182 -0.46 -16.56 4.01
N THR A 183 -0.94 -17.81 3.95
CA THR A 183 -1.94 -18.34 4.89
C THR A 183 -1.34 -19.03 6.12
N GLU A 184 -0.12 -19.58 6.03
CA GLU A 184 0.65 -20.02 7.20
C GLU A 184 1.46 -18.85 7.79
N HIS A 185 0.80 -17.94 8.52
CA HIS A 185 1.44 -16.85 9.26
C HIS A 185 2.29 -17.33 10.46
N LYS A 186 3.28 -18.20 10.22
CA LYS A 186 4.19 -18.67 11.25
C LYS A 186 5.29 -17.64 11.47
N VAL A 187 5.03 -16.73 12.40
CA VAL A 187 5.98 -15.73 12.90
C VAL A 187 7.28 -16.41 13.32
N LYS A 188 8.44 -15.81 12.98
CA LYS A 188 9.75 -16.37 13.34
C LYS A 188 9.88 -16.48 14.87
N PRO A 189 10.62 -17.47 15.40
CA PRO A 189 10.87 -17.57 16.84
C PRO A 189 11.46 -16.27 17.40
N GLY A 190 10.88 -15.75 18.49
CA GLY A 190 11.31 -14.48 19.11
C GLY A 190 10.74 -13.21 18.45
N HIS A 191 9.93 -13.35 17.40
CA HIS A 191 9.18 -12.25 16.80
C HIS A 191 7.71 -12.26 17.25
N ALA A 192 7.02 -11.17 16.97
CA ALA A 192 5.58 -11.02 17.09
C ALA A 192 5.03 -10.23 15.90
N LEU A 193 3.72 -10.31 15.68
CA LEU A 193 3.04 -9.53 14.67
C LEU A 193 2.47 -8.26 15.30
N PHE A 194 2.78 -7.11 14.72
CA PHE A 194 2.37 -5.80 15.20
C PHE A 194 1.43 -5.16 14.20
N PHE A 195 0.55 -4.28 14.69
CA PHE A 195 -0.31 -3.47 13.83
C PHE A 195 -0.34 -2.02 14.28
N CYS A 196 -0.59 -1.11 13.34
CA CYS A 196 -0.80 0.30 13.61
C CYS A 196 -1.79 0.90 12.60
N VAL A 197 -2.81 1.60 13.09
CA VAL A 197 -3.87 2.23 12.30
C VAL A 197 -3.70 3.75 12.38
N VAL A 198 -3.38 4.38 11.26
CA VAL A 198 -3.22 5.83 11.15
C VAL A 198 -4.37 6.40 10.34
N TYR A 199 -5.13 7.31 10.96
CA TYR A 199 -6.21 8.05 10.30
C TYR A 199 -5.73 9.42 9.85
N LEU A 200 -5.91 9.72 8.57
CA LEU A 200 -5.59 11.00 7.97
C LEU A 200 -6.85 11.87 7.97
N ALA A 201 -6.85 12.90 8.81
CA ALA A 201 -7.95 13.84 8.88
C ALA A 201 -7.96 14.76 7.66
N PRO A 202 -9.10 15.39 7.30
CA PRO A 202 -9.22 16.19 6.08
C PRO A 202 -8.21 17.33 5.95
N GLY A 203 -7.70 17.85 7.07
CA GLY A 203 -6.67 18.89 7.10
C GLY A 203 -5.24 18.43 6.78
N ASN A 204 -4.96 17.12 6.88
CA ASN A 204 -3.62 16.56 6.81
C ASN A 204 -3.03 16.55 5.40
N TYR A 205 -1.74 16.21 5.30
CA TYR A 205 -1.10 15.77 4.08
C TYR A 205 -1.55 14.35 3.76
N HIS A 206 -2.09 14.12 2.57
CA HIS A 206 -2.78 12.86 2.22
C HIS A 206 -1.95 11.91 1.36
N ARG A 207 -0.66 12.18 1.12
CA ARG A 207 0.23 11.17 0.53
C ARG A 207 0.80 10.29 1.63
N PHE A 208 1.08 9.04 1.29
CA PHE A 208 1.72 8.09 2.18
C PHE A 208 3.04 7.61 1.60
N HIS A 209 3.96 7.36 2.50
CA HIS A 209 5.36 7.10 2.24
C HIS A 209 5.78 5.78 2.88
N SER A 210 6.90 5.25 2.41
CA SER A 210 7.45 4.02 2.95
C SER A 210 7.95 4.26 4.38
N PRO A 211 7.40 3.54 5.39
CA PRO A 211 7.76 3.72 6.80
C PRO A 211 9.06 3.02 7.19
N THR A 212 9.54 2.13 6.33
CA THR A 212 10.78 1.35 6.47
C THR A 212 11.39 1.08 5.09
N ASN A 213 12.59 0.50 5.03
CA ASN A 213 13.07 -0.19 3.84
C ASN A 213 12.37 -1.55 3.73
N TRP A 214 11.75 -1.84 2.60
CA TRP A 214 11.05 -3.11 2.33
C TRP A 214 10.84 -3.33 0.84
N THR A 215 10.48 -4.56 0.49
CA THR A 215 10.20 -4.97 -0.89
C THR A 215 8.74 -5.39 -0.99
N VAL A 216 7.98 -4.69 -1.83
CA VAL A 216 6.58 -5.01 -2.13
C VAL A 216 6.54 -6.09 -3.22
N GLN A 217 5.96 -7.24 -2.91
CA GLN A 217 5.95 -8.40 -3.79
C GLN A 217 4.61 -8.60 -4.49
N THR A 218 3.51 -8.26 -3.80
CA THR A 218 2.16 -8.49 -4.29
C THR A 218 1.24 -7.35 -3.87
N ARG A 219 0.27 -7.02 -4.72
CA ARG A 219 -0.87 -6.17 -4.41
C ARG A 219 -2.15 -6.98 -4.50
N ARG A 220 -3.00 -6.87 -3.49
CA ARG A 220 -4.40 -7.30 -3.53
C ARG A 220 -5.31 -6.08 -3.53
N HIS A 221 -6.28 -6.02 -4.43
CA HIS A 221 -7.32 -4.99 -4.42
C HIS A 221 -8.67 -5.62 -4.12
N PHE A 222 -9.26 -5.16 -3.03
CA PHE A 222 -10.55 -5.60 -2.55
C PHE A 222 -11.59 -4.58 -2.96
N ALA A 223 -12.55 -5.01 -3.79
CA ALA A 223 -13.75 -4.24 -4.02
C ALA A 223 -14.58 -4.19 -2.73
N GLY A 224 -15.14 -3.03 -2.42
CA GLY A 224 -15.90 -2.83 -1.20
C GLY A 224 -16.69 -1.53 -1.21
N GLU A 225 -17.32 -1.26 -0.08
CA GLU A 225 -18.06 -0.02 0.17
C GLU A 225 -17.09 1.15 0.43
N LEU A 226 -17.63 2.35 0.57
CA LEU A 226 -16.84 3.56 0.84
C LEU A 226 -17.43 4.28 2.04
N PHE A 227 -17.49 3.61 3.18
CA PHE A 227 -17.98 4.21 4.42
C PHE A 227 -16.97 5.24 4.96
N PRO A 228 -17.42 6.31 5.65
CA PRO A 228 -16.51 7.24 6.31
C PRO A 228 -15.64 6.54 7.36
N VAL A 229 -14.34 6.80 7.34
CA VAL A 229 -13.37 6.21 8.28
C VAL A 229 -12.98 7.14 9.43
N SER A 230 -13.80 8.18 9.69
CA SER A 230 -13.56 9.05 10.83
C SER A 230 -13.64 8.28 12.16
N PRO A 231 -12.96 8.73 13.24
CA PRO A 231 -12.93 8.02 14.51
C PRO A 231 -14.32 7.66 15.06
N TYR A 232 -15.32 8.52 14.85
CA TYR A 232 -16.70 8.23 15.25
C TYR A 232 -17.27 6.99 14.55
N PHE A 233 -17.10 6.88 13.23
CA PHE A 233 -17.60 5.76 12.43
C PHE A 233 -16.80 4.47 12.65
N VAL A 234 -15.48 4.58 12.84
CA VAL A 234 -14.63 3.42 13.20
C VAL A 234 -15.12 2.76 14.49
N ASN A 235 -15.54 3.57 15.47
CA ASN A 235 -16.09 3.07 16.73
C ASN A 235 -17.57 2.60 16.63
N LEU A 236 -18.27 2.93 15.55
CA LEU A 236 -19.70 2.66 15.38
C LEU A 236 -19.95 1.41 14.54
N LEU A 237 -19.16 1.21 13.47
CA LEU A 237 -19.35 0.14 12.51
C LEU A 237 -18.32 -0.96 12.75
N GLN A 238 -18.79 -2.11 13.21
CA GLN A 238 -17.99 -3.33 13.24
C GLN A 238 -17.60 -3.71 11.80
N ASN A 239 -16.39 -4.24 11.62
CA ASN A 239 -15.89 -4.68 10.31
C ASN A 239 -15.67 -3.56 9.28
N LEU A 240 -15.64 -2.29 9.69
CA LEU A 240 -15.49 -1.14 8.77
C LEU A 240 -14.30 -1.30 7.80
N PHE A 241 -13.16 -1.76 8.30
CA PHE A 241 -11.95 -1.95 7.48
C PHE A 241 -12.03 -3.12 6.51
N VAL A 242 -12.89 -4.11 6.75
CA VAL A 242 -13.08 -5.24 5.81
C VAL A 242 -14.14 -4.89 4.77
N LEU A 243 -15.13 -4.09 5.15
CA LEU A 243 -16.22 -3.67 4.28
C LEU A 243 -15.79 -2.62 3.27
N ASN A 244 -14.81 -1.78 3.60
CA ASN A 244 -14.35 -0.73 2.70
C ASN A 244 -13.46 -1.25 1.56
N GLU A 245 -13.56 -0.61 0.40
CA GLU A 245 -12.61 -0.76 -0.71
C GLU A 245 -11.19 -0.47 -0.20
N ARG A 246 -10.24 -1.34 -0.54
CA ARG A 246 -8.87 -1.24 -0.05
C ARG A 246 -7.86 -1.88 -0.98
N VAL A 247 -6.62 -1.43 -0.81
CA VAL A 247 -5.46 -2.00 -1.48
C VAL A 247 -4.55 -2.54 -0.40
N ALA A 248 -4.19 -3.82 -0.45
CA ALA A 248 -3.21 -4.43 0.44
C ALA A 248 -1.91 -4.63 -0.33
N LEU A 249 -0.85 -3.93 0.07
CA LEU A 249 0.50 -4.13 -0.42
C LEU A 249 1.20 -5.12 0.51
N LEU A 250 1.59 -6.25 -0.05
CA LEU A 250 2.18 -7.37 0.66
C LEU A 250 3.65 -7.50 0.28
N GLY A 251 4.52 -7.68 1.27
CA GLY A 251 5.95 -7.71 1.05
C GLY A 251 6.75 -8.17 2.25
N LYS A 252 8.05 -7.93 2.18
CA LYS A 252 9.01 -8.30 3.21
C LYS A 252 9.93 -7.14 3.55
N TRP A 253 10.34 -7.09 4.81
CA TRP A 253 11.37 -6.22 5.33
C TRP A 253 12.37 -7.05 6.14
N LYS A 254 13.39 -6.43 6.71
CA LYS A 254 14.50 -7.12 7.39
C LYS A 254 14.09 -8.06 8.54
N HIS A 255 12.89 -7.90 9.10
CA HIS A 255 12.39 -8.72 10.21
C HIS A 255 11.35 -9.78 9.82
N GLY A 256 10.93 -9.85 8.56
CA GLY A 256 9.92 -10.80 8.10
C GLY A 256 8.90 -10.15 7.18
N PHE A 257 7.62 -10.40 7.42
CA PHE A 257 6.55 -9.80 6.61
C PHE A 257 6.30 -8.33 6.94
N PHE A 258 5.99 -7.54 5.92
CA PHE A 258 5.59 -6.14 6.06
C PHE A 258 4.44 -5.83 5.11
N PHE A 259 3.32 -5.36 5.67
CA PHE A 259 2.10 -5.06 4.93
C PHE A 259 1.68 -3.62 5.18
N MET A 260 1.29 -2.95 4.10
CA MET A 260 0.65 -1.64 4.14
C MET A 260 -0.69 -1.71 3.42
N ILE A 261 -1.76 -1.35 4.12
CA ILE A 261 -3.13 -1.41 3.61
C ILE A 261 -3.73 0.00 3.59
N PRO A 262 -3.58 0.74 2.48
CA PRO A 262 -4.37 1.93 2.21
C PRO A 262 -5.86 1.58 2.09
N MET A 263 -6.67 2.17 2.95
CA MET A 263 -8.13 2.01 2.99
C MET A 263 -8.79 3.20 2.31
N GLY A 264 -9.69 2.91 1.36
CA GLY A 264 -10.56 3.91 0.78
C GLY A 264 -11.61 4.35 1.80
N ALA A 265 -12.05 5.59 1.70
CA ALA A 265 -13.29 6.06 2.31
C ALA A 265 -14.15 6.75 1.25
N THR A 266 -15.20 7.45 1.67
CA THR A 266 -16.19 8.14 0.81
C THR A 266 -15.58 8.96 -0.35
N ASN A 267 -15.23 8.34 -1.49
CA ASN A 267 -14.98 8.93 -2.81
C ASN A 267 -14.55 7.84 -3.82
N VAL A 268 -14.88 8.02 -5.10
CA VAL A 268 -14.41 7.23 -6.24
C VAL A 268 -12.97 7.60 -6.57
N GLY A 269 -12.07 6.62 -6.71
CA GLY A 269 -10.67 6.87 -7.10
C GLY A 269 -9.78 7.35 -5.95
N SER A 270 -10.14 7.04 -4.71
CA SER A 270 -9.54 7.63 -3.51
C SER A 270 -8.11 7.21 -3.22
N ILE A 271 -7.57 6.16 -3.84
CA ILE A 271 -6.21 5.66 -3.61
C ILE A 271 -5.44 5.68 -4.93
N LYS A 272 -4.23 6.25 -4.90
CA LYS A 272 -3.23 6.16 -5.96
C LYS A 272 -1.99 5.47 -5.44
N ILE A 273 -1.47 4.51 -6.21
CA ILE A 273 -0.18 3.85 -5.99
C ILE A 273 0.76 4.31 -7.11
N ASN A 274 1.84 5.01 -6.76
CA ASN A 274 2.65 5.72 -7.74
C ASN A 274 3.40 4.80 -8.71
N PHE A 275 3.77 3.61 -8.25
CA PHE A 275 4.51 2.62 -9.05
C PHE A 275 3.61 1.60 -9.75
N ASP A 276 2.29 1.67 -9.58
CA ASP A 276 1.32 0.76 -10.21
C ASP A 276 0.24 1.57 -10.92
N GLU A 277 0.52 1.89 -12.20
CA GLU A 277 -0.41 2.65 -13.05
C GLU A 277 -1.62 1.83 -13.51
N ALA A 278 -1.53 0.50 -13.43
CA ALA A 278 -2.60 -0.41 -13.84
C ALA A 278 -3.73 -0.45 -12.82
N LEU A 279 -3.47 -0.11 -11.55
CA LEU A 279 -4.50 -0.02 -10.52
C LEU A 279 -5.54 1.05 -10.88
N LYS A 280 -6.72 0.58 -11.29
CA LYS A 280 -7.91 1.40 -11.50
C LYS A 280 -8.93 1.11 -10.41
N MET A 281 -9.12 2.07 -9.52
CA MET A 281 -10.11 1.98 -8.43
C MET A 281 -11.53 2.21 -8.95
N ASN A 282 -12.53 1.69 -8.23
CA ASN A 282 -13.96 1.90 -8.53
C ASN A 282 -14.41 1.48 -9.94
N GLN A 283 -13.72 0.51 -10.54
CA GLN A 283 -14.27 -0.18 -11.70
C GLN A 283 -15.49 -0.97 -11.25
N LYS A 284 -16.53 -0.95 -12.07
CA LYS A 284 -17.71 -1.82 -11.90
C LYS A 284 -17.33 -3.23 -12.40
N GLU A 285 -16.24 -3.76 -11.89
CA GLU A 285 -15.97 -5.17 -12.02
C GLU A 285 -16.97 -5.85 -11.08
N ASP A 286 -17.68 -6.86 -11.57
CA ASP A 286 -18.61 -7.67 -10.78
C ASP A 286 -17.80 -8.58 -9.82
N ILE A 287 -16.90 -7.99 -9.03
CA ILE A 287 -16.08 -8.66 -8.02
C ILE A 287 -17.02 -8.94 -6.85
N PRO A 288 -17.35 -10.21 -6.57
CA PRO A 288 -18.21 -10.56 -5.45
C PRO A 288 -17.65 -10.01 -4.14
N LEU A 289 -18.53 -9.49 -3.27
CA LEU A 289 -18.10 -8.92 -1.99
C LEU A 289 -17.26 -9.95 -1.19
N GLY A 290 -16.08 -9.52 -0.75
CA GLY A 290 -15.14 -10.39 -0.02
C GLY A 290 -14.15 -11.17 -0.89
N THR A 291 -14.10 -10.89 -2.19
CA THR A 291 -13.06 -11.35 -3.12
C THR A 291 -12.10 -10.22 -3.50
N TYR A 292 -11.01 -10.55 -4.17
CA TYR A 292 -9.99 -9.58 -4.57
C TYR A 292 -9.32 -9.94 -5.90
N THR A 293 -8.76 -8.92 -6.54
CA THR A 293 -7.81 -9.08 -7.64
C THR A 293 -6.39 -9.04 -7.11
N GLU A 294 -5.51 -9.88 -7.65
CA GLU A 294 -4.11 -9.96 -7.23
C GLU A 294 -3.18 -9.64 -8.39
N VAL A 295 -2.19 -8.80 -8.11
CA VAL A 295 -1.12 -8.45 -9.05
C VAL A 295 0.22 -8.65 -8.35
N THR A 296 1.16 -9.32 -9.03
CA THR A 296 2.51 -9.53 -8.53
C THR A 296 3.50 -8.53 -9.12
N TYR A 297 4.44 -8.09 -8.28
CA TYR A 297 5.58 -7.26 -8.64
C TYR A 297 6.87 -8.08 -8.74
N LYS A 298 6.81 -9.42 -8.75
CA LYS A 298 8.02 -10.27 -8.80
C LYS A 298 8.95 -9.93 -9.96
N SER A 299 8.41 -9.52 -11.10
CA SER A 299 9.19 -9.10 -12.28
C SER A 299 9.83 -7.70 -12.15
N ALA A 300 9.52 -6.94 -11.09
CA ALA A 300 10.03 -5.59 -10.88
C ALA A 300 11.54 -5.56 -10.61
N SER A 301 12.06 -6.63 -10.00
CA SER A 301 13.48 -6.82 -9.72
C SER A 301 13.75 -8.31 -9.78
N LYS A 302 14.76 -8.71 -10.56
CA LYS A 302 15.17 -10.11 -10.65
C LYS A 302 15.82 -10.60 -9.36
N ILE A 303 16.45 -9.70 -8.61
CA ILE A 303 17.20 -10.02 -7.40
C ILE A 303 16.29 -10.01 -6.16
N LEU A 304 15.45 -8.99 -6.04
CA LEU A 304 14.61 -8.78 -4.86
C LEU A 304 13.24 -9.46 -4.98
N GLY A 305 12.83 -9.85 -6.19
CA GLY A 305 11.53 -10.47 -6.45
C GLY A 305 10.36 -9.56 -6.05
N GLY A 306 10.49 -8.24 -6.28
CA GLY A 306 9.48 -7.24 -5.91
C GLY A 306 9.94 -5.79 -6.13
N LYS A 307 9.03 -4.84 -5.91
CA LYS A 307 9.33 -3.40 -5.95
C LYS A 307 10.00 -2.96 -4.65
N ALA A 308 11.28 -2.61 -4.72
CA ALA A 308 12.03 -2.03 -3.61
C ALA A 308 11.52 -0.63 -3.26
N LEU A 309 11.36 -0.36 -1.96
CA LEU A 309 10.98 0.93 -1.40
C LEU A 309 11.93 1.29 -0.26
N ARG A 310 12.54 2.46 -0.35
CA ARG A 310 13.42 3.02 0.67
C ARG A 310 12.64 3.83 1.68
N TYR A 311 13.26 4.01 2.84
CA TYR A 311 12.80 4.82 3.94
C TYR A 311 12.38 6.22 3.45
N GLY A 312 11.11 6.57 3.62
CA GLY A 312 10.56 7.86 3.21
C GLY A 312 10.14 8.00 1.74
N ASP A 313 10.35 6.98 0.90
CA ASP A 313 9.93 7.02 -0.51
C ASP A 313 8.42 7.26 -0.61
N GLU A 314 8.01 8.16 -1.52
CA GLU A 314 6.58 8.39 -1.76
C GLU A 314 5.96 7.20 -2.51
N MET A 315 5.05 6.51 -1.84
CA MET A 315 4.42 5.30 -2.40
C MET A 315 3.13 5.60 -3.15
N GLY A 316 2.43 6.65 -2.73
CA GLY A 316 1.09 6.92 -3.22
C GLY A 316 0.39 7.95 -2.37
N GLY A 317 -0.92 8.02 -2.52
CA GLY A 317 -1.71 8.92 -1.67
C GLY A 317 -3.20 8.79 -1.86
N PHE A 318 -3.90 9.58 -1.08
CA PHE A 318 -5.35 9.63 -1.08
C PHE A 318 -5.88 10.93 -1.65
N TYR A 319 -6.96 10.85 -2.42
CA TYR A 319 -7.66 12.05 -2.91
C TYR A 319 -8.73 12.57 -1.94
N LEU A 320 -9.20 11.74 -1.00
CA LEU A 320 -10.12 12.16 0.07
C LEU A 320 -10.12 11.15 1.22
N GLY A 321 -10.11 11.65 2.47
CA GLY A 321 -10.45 10.95 3.72
C GLY A 321 -9.96 9.51 3.82
N SER A 322 -8.91 9.26 4.60
CA SER A 322 -8.17 8.02 4.43
C SER A 322 -7.61 7.45 5.71
N THR A 323 -7.52 6.12 5.75
CA THR A 323 -6.83 5.38 6.81
C THR A 323 -5.78 4.51 6.17
N ALA A 324 -4.60 4.45 6.77
CA ALA A 324 -3.56 3.49 6.40
C ALA A 324 -3.32 2.55 7.58
N VAL A 325 -3.40 1.25 7.32
CA VAL A 325 -3.10 0.20 8.29
C VAL A 325 -1.73 -0.38 7.97
N LEU A 326 -0.88 -0.49 8.98
CA LEU A 326 0.36 -1.24 8.94
C LEU A 326 0.16 -2.56 9.69
N VAL A 327 0.63 -3.65 9.11
CA VAL A 327 0.76 -4.95 9.79
C VAL A 327 2.15 -5.49 9.46
N PHE A 328 2.95 -5.80 10.48
CA PHE A 328 4.34 -6.17 10.26
C PHE A 328 4.86 -7.11 11.34
N GLU A 329 5.77 -7.99 10.95
CA GLU A 329 6.49 -8.88 11.86
C GLU A 329 7.75 -8.19 12.36
N ALA A 330 7.96 -8.13 13.68
CA ALA A 330 9.17 -7.56 14.28
C ALA A 330 9.63 -8.39 15.49
N PRO A 331 10.88 -8.21 15.97
CA PRO A 331 11.31 -8.74 17.26
C PRO A 331 10.37 -8.33 18.39
N GLN A 332 10.22 -9.19 19.40
CA GLN A 332 9.42 -8.87 20.58
C GLN A 332 9.94 -7.65 21.37
N SER A 333 11.20 -7.25 21.15
CA SER A 333 11.78 -6.00 21.68
C SER A 333 11.39 -4.75 20.89
N PHE A 334 10.55 -4.86 19.86
CA PHE A 334 9.97 -3.70 19.19
C PHE A 334 8.96 -3.02 20.11
N GLU A 335 9.16 -1.72 20.32
CA GLU A 335 8.25 -0.88 21.08
C GLU A 335 7.71 0.27 20.24
N PHE A 336 6.41 0.49 20.32
CA PHE A 336 5.80 1.71 19.82
C PHE A 336 6.20 2.89 20.69
N LYS A 337 6.79 3.92 20.07
CA LYS A 337 7.18 5.18 20.75
C LYS A 337 6.13 6.27 20.49
N VAL A 338 4.86 5.86 20.36
CA VAL A 338 3.71 6.73 20.11
C VAL A 338 2.58 6.46 21.09
N THR A 339 1.72 7.46 21.27
CA THR A 339 0.47 7.34 22.04
C THR A 339 -0.72 7.49 21.11
N ALA A 340 -1.83 6.80 21.38
CA ALA A 340 -3.05 6.96 20.61
C ALA A 340 -3.68 8.33 20.86
N GLY A 341 -4.15 9.01 19.80
CA GLY A 341 -4.86 10.29 19.90
C GLY A 341 -4.09 11.54 19.43
N PRO A 342 -2.83 11.79 19.84
CA PRO A 342 -2.04 12.89 19.30
C PRO A 342 -1.83 12.83 17.79
N LYS A 343 -1.64 14.01 17.19
CA LYS A 343 -1.25 14.12 15.79
C LYS A 343 0.19 13.62 15.61
N ILE A 344 0.41 12.84 14.57
CA ILE A 344 1.71 12.41 14.09
C ILE A 344 1.91 12.91 12.66
N LYS A 345 3.15 13.23 12.30
CA LYS A 345 3.52 13.61 10.93
C LYS A 345 4.27 12.49 10.24
N MET A 346 4.17 12.47 8.92
CA MET A 346 5.01 11.61 8.08
C MET A 346 6.48 11.79 8.45
N GLY A 347 7.20 10.68 8.62
CA GLY A 347 8.61 10.68 9.00
C GLY A 347 8.89 10.77 10.50
N GLU A 348 7.90 11.02 11.35
CA GLU A 348 8.10 10.94 12.81
C GLU A 348 8.17 9.49 13.28
N MET A 349 8.92 9.23 14.35
CA MET A 349 9.13 7.89 14.91
C MET A 349 7.78 7.24 15.32
N LEU A 350 7.49 6.06 14.76
CA LEU A 350 6.40 5.20 15.20
C LEU A 350 6.87 4.20 16.25
N GLY A 351 8.04 3.60 16.04
CA GLY A 351 8.57 2.60 16.95
C GLY A 351 10.03 2.23 16.67
N GLN A 352 10.60 1.56 17.66
CA GLN A 352 12.02 1.26 17.73
C GLN A 352 12.23 -0.15 18.30
N ILE A 353 13.23 -0.86 17.81
CA ILE A 353 13.74 -2.08 18.44
C ILE A 353 14.79 -1.67 19.46
N GLU A 354 14.58 -2.08 20.72
CA GLU A 354 15.57 -1.94 21.79
C GLU A 354 16.61 -3.07 21.79
#